data_AF-A0A8X7Q0A5-F1
#
_entry.id   AF-A0A8X7Q0A5-F1
#
_cell.length_a   1.000
_cell.length_b   1.000
_cell.length_c   1.000
_cell.angle_alpha   90.00
_cell.angle_beta   90.00
_cell.angle_gamma   90.00
#
_symmetry.space_group_name_H-M   'P 1'
#
loop_
_entity.id
_entity.type
_entity.pdbx_description
1 polymer ?
#
loop_
_entity_poly.entity_id
_entity_poly.type
_entity_poly.pdbx_seq_one_letter_code
_entity_poly.pdbx_strand_id
1 'polypeptide(L)' 'MSDNEKRETSYFEVAMAVIGVVGAIAGLFSGMGSGPEMKTMKAPGKDGRIFRKDFESDPRGYFQNLRKK' A
#
# COMPACT_ATOMS: atom_id res chain seq x y z
N MET A 1 2.82 43.72 -26.16
CA MET A 1 3.12 42.57 -25.29
C MET A 1 4.20 42.99 -24.31
N SER A 2 3.83 43.19 -23.06
CA SER A 2 4.70 43.78 -22.03
C SER A 2 5.68 42.74 -21.50
N ASP A 3 6.90 43.13 -21.12
CA ASP A 3 7.91 42.18 -20.62
C ASP A 3 7.47 41.43 -19.35
N ASN A 4 6.53 41.99 -18.60
CA ASN A 4 5.94 41.35 -17.43
C ASN A 4 5.09 40.12 -17.80
N GLU A 5 4.37 40.18 -18.92
CA GLU A 5 3.49 39.10 -19.40
C GLU A 5 4.29 37.88 -19.86
N LYS A 6 5.47 38.11 -20.46
CA LYS A 6 6.41 37.03 -20.84
C LYS A 6 7.02 36.33 -19.61
N ARG A 7 7.23 37.08 -18.52
CA ARG A 7 7.75 36.54 -17.27
C ARG A 7 6.70 35.67 -16.58
N GLU A 8 5.47 36.15 -16.50
CA GLU A 8 4.32 35.38 -15.98
C GLU A 8 4.18 34.04 -16.71
N THR A 9 4.15 34.05 -18.06
CA THR A 9 4.04 32.81 -18.85
C THR A 9 5.20 31.85 -18.60
N SER A 10 6.41 32.37 -18.41
CA SER A 10 7.60 31.55 -18.11
C SER A 10 7.52 30.90 -16.73
N TYR A 11 7.04 31.63 -15.71
CA TYR A 11 6.82 31.04 -14.38
C TYR A 11 5.76 29.94 -14.39
N PHE A 12 4.66 30.14 -15.13
CA PHE A 12 3.63 29.11 -15.29
C PHE A 12 4.16 27.85 -15.96
N GLU A 13 4.97 27.98 -17.00
CA GLU A 13 5.56 26.83 -17.71
C GLU A 13 6.53 26.04 -16.81
N VAL A 14 7.39 26.73 -16.06
CA VAL A 14 8.30 26.11 -15.09
C VAL A 14 7.52 25.42 -13.97
N ALA A 15 6.46 26.05 -13.45
CA ALA A 15 5.64 25.46 -12.39
C ALA A 15 4.97 24.15 -12.83
N MET A 16 4.41 24.10 -14.05
CA MET A 16 3.78 22.90 -14.59
C MET A 16 4.77 21.76 -14.81
N ALA A 17 5.98 22.07 -15.30
CA ALA A 17 7.05 21.08 -15.48
C ALA A 17 7.49 20.45 -14.14
N VAL A 18 7.64 21.26 -13.09
CA VAL A 18 8.04 20.79 -11.76
C VAL A 18 6.96 19.91 -11.12
N ILE A 19 5.69 20.31 -11.21
CA ILE A 19 4.56 19.52 -10.68
C ILE A 19 4.47 18.15 -11.36
N GLY A 20 4.66 18.09 -12.68
CA GLY A 20 4.62 16.84 -13.44
C GLY A 20 5.68 15.82 -13.00
N VAL A 21 6.91 16.28 -12.73
CA VAL A 21 8.01 15.42 -12.28
C VAL A 21 7.79 14.89 -10.86
N VAL A 22 7.34 15.75 -9.93
CA VAL A 22 7.07 15.34 -8.55
C VAL A 22 5.90 14.34 -8.47
N GLY A 23 4.84 14.57 -9.24
CA GLY A 23 3.70 13.67 -9.32
C GLY A 23 4.06 12.28 -9.86
N ALA A 24 4.94 12.21 -10.87
CA ALA A 24 5.40 10.95 -11.44
C ALA A 24 6.21 10.11 -10.44
N ILE A 25 7.10 10.74 -9.66
CA ILE A 25 7.91 10.04 -8.65
C ILE A 25 7.02 9.58 -7.47
N ALA A 26 6.12 10.43 -6.99
CA ALA A 26 5.17 10.05 -5.94
C ALA A 26 4.29 8.86 -6.36
N GLY A 27 3.77 8.88 -7.59
CA GLY A 27 2.98 7.77 -8.15
C GLY A 27 3.74 6.45 -8.25
N LEU A 28 5.05 6.49 -8.50
CA LEU A 28 5.88 5.29 -8.61
C LEU A 28 6.09 4.59 -7.25
N PHE A 29 6.14 5.36 -6.15
CA PHE A 29 6.29 4.81 -4.79
C PHE A 29 4.96 4.50 -4.09
N SER A 30 3.86 5.16 -4.47
CA SER A 30 2.53 4.86 -3.92
C SER A 30 1.97 3.50 -4.34
N GLY A 31 2.53 2.88 -5.39
CA GLY A 31 2.13 1.54 -5.86
C GLY A 31 2.81 0.36 -5.16
N MET A 32 3.84 0.60 -4.33
CA MET A 32 4.60 -0.46 -3.64
C MET A 32 3.92 -0.86 -2.31
N GLY A 33 2.61 -1.07 -2.37
CA GLY A 33 1.76 -1.43 -1.24
C GLY A 33 1.27 -2.88 -1.31
N SER A 34 2.10 -3.81 -1.78
CA SER A 34 1.76 -5.24 -1.75
C SER A 34 3.01 -6.07 -1.45
N GLY A 35 3.43 -6.02 -0.17
CA GLY A 35 4.22 -7.14 0.37
C GLY A 35 3.50 -8.46 0.10
N PRO A 36 4.21 -9.61 0.09
CA PRO A 36 3.63 -10.90 -0.28
C PRO A 36 2.31 -11.11 0.46
N GLU A 37 1.22 -11.12 -0.29
CA GLU A 37 -0.13 -11.16 0.27
C GLU A 37 -0.30 -12.48 1.02
N MET A 38 -0.04 -12.43 2.33
CA MET A 38 -0.08 -13.62 3.17
C MET A 38 -1.52 -14.13 3.21
N LYS A 39 -1.75 -15.28 2.57
CA LYS A 39 -3.09 -15.85 2.43
C LYS A 39 -3.73 -16.06 3.80
N THR A 40 -4.83 -15.38 4.05
CA THR A 40 -5.63 -15.56 5.26
C THR A 40 -6.80 -16.52 5.02
N MET A 41 -7.34 -17.09 6.09
CA MET A 41 -8.55 -17.92 6.08
C MET A 41 -9.40 -17.67 7.32
N LYS A 42 -10.68 -18.11 7.30
CA LYS A 42 -11.50 -18.13 8.52
C LYS A 42 -10.82 -18.98 9.58
N ALA A 43 -10.84 -18.51 10.82
CA ALA A 43 -10.33 -19.25 11.97
C ALA A 43 -11.23 -20.47 12.25
N PRO A 44 -10.73 -21.72 12.19
CA PRO A 44 -11.56 -22.87 12.51
C PRO A 44 -11.97 -22.86 13.99
N GLY A 45 -13.26 -23.03 14.29
CA GLY A 45 -13.76 -23.13 15.67
C GLY A 45 -13.72 -21.83 16.48
N LYS A 46 -13.48 -20.67 15.84
CA LYS A 46 -13.49 -19.35 16.47
C LYS A 46 -13.88 -18.29 15.46
N ASP A 47 -14.49 -17.21 15.92
CA ASP A 47 -14.65 -16.02 15.07
C ASP A 47 -13.31 -15.34 14.79
N GLY A 48 -13.15 -14.89 13.54
CA GLY A 48 -11.99 -14.14 13.06
C GLY A 48 -11.29 -14.78 11.84
N ARG A 49 -10.13 -14.21 11.50
CA ARG A 49 -9.26 -14.68 10.41
C ARG A 49 -7.85 -14.95 10.95
N ILE A 50 -7.19 -15.94 10.38
CA ILE A 50 -5.80 -16.32 10.70
C ILE A 50 -4.99 -16.46 9.41
N PHE A 51 -3.66 -16.39 9.53
CA PHE A 51 -2.79 -16.76 8.42
C PHE A 51 -2.89 -18.26 8.15
N ARG A 52 -3.11 -18.61 6.89
CA ARG A 52 -3.24 -20.01 6.48
C ARG A 52 -1.96 -20.78 6.77
N LYS A 53 -0.79 -20.19 6.51
CA LYS A 53 0.51 -20.84 6.72
C LYS A 53 0.70 -21.28 8.18
N ASP A 54 0.26 -20.46 9.13
CA ASP A 54 0.46 -20.73 10.55
C ASP A 54 -0.41 -21.92 10.98
N PHE A 55 -1.67 -21.95 10.51
CA PHE A 55 -2.56 -23.09 10.72
C PHE A 55 -2.05 -24.37 10.05
N GLU A 56 -1.59 -24.30 8.80
CA GLU A 56 -1.07 -25.48 8.07
C GLU A 56 0.23 -26.02 8.68
N SER A 57 1.04 -25.15 9.29
CA SER A 57 2.30 -25.56 9.93
C SER A 57 2.08 -26.38 11.20
N ASP A 58 1.07 -26.04 12.01
CA ASP A 58 0.70 -26.81 13.21
C ASP A 58 -0.82 -26.75 13.51
N PRO A 59 -1.62 -27.56 12.81
CA PRO A 59 -3.06 -27.62 13.07
C PRO A 59 -3.37 -28.15 14.49
N ARG A 60 -2.53 -29.05 15.01
CA ARG A 60 -2.74 -29.67 16.32
C ARG A 60 -2.56 -28.64 17.43
N GLY A 61 -1.48 -27.87 17.40
CA GLY A 61 -1.21 -26.79 18.36
C GLY A 61 -2.28 -25.71 18.32
N TYR A 62 -2.78 -25.34 17.13
CA TYR A 62 -3.90 -24.40 16.99
C TYR A 62 -5.12 -24.87 17.81
N PHE A 63 -5.58 -26.12 17.63
CA PHE A 63 -6.75 -26.64 18.35
C PHE A 63 -6.47 -26.90 19.84
N GLN A 64 -5.24 -27.28 20.22
CA GLN A 64 -4.86 -27.41 21.63
C GLN A 64 -4.95 -26.06 22.34
N ASN A 65 -4.43 -25.00 21.73
CA ASN A 65 -4.50 -23.65 22.27
C ASN A 65 -5.94 -23.12 22.29
N LEU A 66 -6.75 -23.47 21.29
CA LEU A 66 -8.16 -23.11 21.24
C LEU A 66 -8.95 -23.68 22.42
N ARG A 67 -8.65 -24.93 22.84
CA ARG A 67 -9.32 -25.58 23.99
C ARG A 67 -8.88 -25.06 25.35
N LYS A 68 -7.72 -24.42 25.43
CA LYS A 68 -7.19 -23.82 26.68
C LYS A 68 -7.76 -22.43 26.94
N LYS A 69 -8.56 -21.91 26.01
CA LYS A 69 -9.11 -20.56 26.04
C LYS A 69 -10.59 -20.60 26.40
#